data_AF-A0A174USV0-F1
#
_entry.id   AF-A0A174USV0-F1
#
_cell.length_a   1.000
_cell.length_b   1.000
_cell.length_c   1.000
_cell.angle_alpha   90.00
_cell.angle_beta   90.00
_cell.angle_gamma   90.00
#
_symmetry.space_group_name_H-M   'P 1'
#
loop_
_entity.id
_entity.type
_entity.pdbx_description
1 polymer ?
#
loop_
_entity_poly.entity_id
_entity_poly.type
_entity_poly.pdbx_seq_one_letter_code
_entity_poly.pdbx_strand_id
1 'polypeptide(L)'
;MKRVLCIGLIGMTALSFVACGDSNKEAKIESDKPSIEENNDKEKPEETTKTPEDKSEGETTEKQNDKADEVDKTERVFKIVTKNADYKVVNGGEVKTIGLGVAENIKKILSTVSSKYFDNKDIELKTIDTVDNKKIAVINLTGDEKYWNQKMQGSAGGQITEYTLIENVLQRDYKGYWVDGVRFTLNGKEIEDNGHIPELSKTTYR
;
A
#
# COMPACT_ATOMS: atom_id res chain seq x y z
N MET A 1 53.39 33.92 10.30
CA MET A 1 52.81 32.58 10.57
C MET A 1 52.58 31.88 9.24
N LYS A 2 53.35 30.83 8.96
CA LYS A 2 53.32 30.08 7.68
C LYS A 2 52.16 29.08 7.72
N ARG A 3 51.26 29.12 6.74
CA ARG A 3 50.19 28.13 6.57
C ARG A 3 50.71 27.03 5.66
N VAL A 4 50.78 25.81 6.17
CA VAL A 4 51.14 24.60 5.43
C VAL A 4 49.85 23.98 4.90
N LEU A 5 49.78 23.78 3.59
CA LEU A 5 48.67 23.14 2.88
C LEU A 5 49.05 21.68 2.63
N CYS A 6 48.36 20.73 3.27
CA CYS A 6 48.52 19.30 2.99
C CYS A 6 47.38 18.82 2.10
N ILE A 7 47.70 18.48 0.86
CA ILE A 7 46.79 17.88 -0.13
C ILE A 7 46.82 16.37 0.09
N GLY A 8 45.70 15.78 0.50
CA GLY A 8 45.53 14.33 0.65
C GLY A 8 45.22 13.66 -0.69
N LEU A 9 46.05 12.70 -1.09
CA LEU A 9 45.89 11.83 -2.26
C LEU A 9 44.73 10.84 -2.06
N ILE A 10 43.76 10.86 -2.97
CA ILE A 10 42.69 9.86 -3.08
C ILE A 10 43.21 8.72 -3.98
N GLY A 11 43.48 7.57 -3.39
CA GLY A 11 43.79 6.33 -4.12
C GLY A 11 42.51 5.64 -4.58
N MET A 12 42.29 5.58 -5.90
CA MET A 12 41.30 4.71 -6.53
C MET A 12 41.79 3.26 -6.49
N THR A 13 41.05 2.38 -5.81
CA THR A 13 41.17 0.92 -6.02
C THR A 13 40.11 0.47 -7.02
N ALA A 14 40.55 0.14 -8.23
CA ALA A 14 39.74 -0.56 -9.22
C ALA A 14 39.78 -2.07 -8.91
N LEU A 15 38.60 -2.68 -8.72
CA LEU A 15 38.44 -4.14 -8.72
C LEU A 15 37.86 -4.53 -10.08
N SER A 16 38.68 -5.16 -10.91
CA SER A 16 38.25 -5.85 -12.13
C SER A 16 37.88 -7.29 -11.78
N PHE A 17 36.60 -7.62 -11.87
CA PHE A 17 36.15 -9.01 -11.92
C PHE A 17 36.19 -9.50 -13.37
N VAL A 18 37.03 -10.51 -13.62
CA VAL A 18 37.04 -11.32 -14.84
C VAL A 18 36.06 -12.47 -14.62
N ALA A 19 34.93 -12.47 -15.33
CA ALA A 19 34.03 -13.61 -15.42
C ALA A 19 34.47 -14.53 -16.57
N CYS A 20 34.86 -15.76 -16.26
CA CYS A 20 35.13 -16.81 -17.23
C CYS A 20 33.85 -17.58 -17.56
N GLY A 21 33.41 -17.47 -18.81
CA GLY A 21 33.16 -18.58 -19.73
C GLY A 21 32.15 -19.67 -19.38
N ASP A 22 30.97 -19.58 -19.98
CA ASP A 22 30.07 -20.71 -20.25
C ASP A 22 30.75 -21.76 -21.14
N SER A 23 30.58 -23.04 -20.79
CA SER A 23 30.77 -24.14 -21.74
C SER A 23 29.67 -25.19 -21.57
N ASN A 24 28.77 -25.19 -22.56
CA ASN A 24 27.90 -26.31 -22.90
C ASN A 24 28.72 -27.56 -23.22
N LYS A 25 28.37 -28.70 -22.62
CA LYS A 25 28.49 -30.03 -23.25
C LYS A 25 27.40 -30.97 -22.75
N GLU A 26 26.57 -31.41 -23.69
CA GLU A 26 25.77 -32.63 -23.60
C GLU A 26 26.66 -33.89 -23.56
N ALA A 27 26.19 -34.93 -22.87
CA ALA A 27 26.33 -36.32 -23.30
C ALA A 27 25.20 -37.16 -22.69
N LYS A 28 24.52 -37.91 -23.58
CA LYS A 28 23.33 -38.75 -23.41
C LYS A 28 23.73 -40.19 -23.71
N ILE A 29 23.31 -41.19 -22.92
CA ILE A 29 23.04 -42.61 -23.28
C ILE A 29 22.05 -43.14 -22.21
N GLU A 30 20.74 -43.34 -22.48
CA GLU A 30 20.06 -44.55 -23.05
C GLU A 30 19.97 -45.68 -21.99
N SER A 31 18.90 -46.44 -21.72
CA SER A 31 17.63 -46.89 -22.35
C SER A 31 16.77 -47.47 -21.18
N ASP A 32 15.45 -47.65 -21.20
CA ASP A 32 14.60 -48.16 -22.27
C ASP A 32 13.09 -47.88 -22.00
N LYS A 33 12.35 -47.83 -23.11
CA LYS A 33 10.88 -47.73 -23.31
C LYS A 33 10.13 -48.97 -22.76
N PRO A 34 8.79 -49.17 -22.89
CA PRO A 34 7.80 -48.64 -23.87
C PRO A 34 6.46 -48.17 -23.22
N SER A 35 5.41 -47.61 -23.83
CA SER A 35 5.07 -47.07 -25.16
C SER A 35 3.55 -46.73 -25.14
N ILE A 36 3.17 -45.58 -25.74
CA ILE A 36 2.06 -45.44 -26.74
C ILE A 36 0.60 -45.48 -26.18
N GLU A 37 -0.40 -44.67 -26.55
CA GLU A 37 -0.72 -43.90 -27.78
C GLU A 37 -1.74 -42.76 -27.50
N GLU A 38 -1.82 -41.80 -28.44
CA GLU A 38 -2.83 -40.75 -28.61
C GLU A 38 -4.16 -41.30 -29.16
N ASN A 39 -5.30 -40.62 -28.90
CA ASN A 39 -6.06 -39.90 -29.95
C ASN A 39 -7.37 -39.21 -29.51
N ASN A 40 -7.70 -38.19 -30.31
CA ASN A 40 -8.89 -37.31 -30.42
C ASN A 40 -10.27 -37.99 -30.30
N ASP A 41 -11.31 -37.25 -29.86
CA ASP A 41 -12.27 -36.57 -30.78
C ASP A 41 -13.36 -35.71 -30.07
N LYS A 42 -13.98 -34.86 -30.88
CA LYS A 42 -15.02 -33.83 -30.67
C LYS A 42 -16.38 -34.34 -30.14
N GLU A 43 -17.16 -33.46 -29.47
CA GLU A 43 -18.45 -32.91 -29.98
C GLU A 43 -19.23 -32.05 -28.95
N LYS A 44 -20.03 -31.12 -29.47
CA LYS A 44 -21.04 -30.17 -28.90
C LYS A 44 -22.32 -30.39 -29.79
N PRO A 45 -23.57 -29.90 -29.56
CA PRO A 45 -24.38 -29.36 -28.43
C PRO A 45 -25.77 -30.08 -28.27
N GLU A 46 -26.67 -29.45 -27.50
CA GLU A 46 -28.17 -29.42 -27.55
C GLU A 46 -28.86 -30.11 -26.37
N GLU A 47 -29.56 -29.44 -25.43
CA GLU A 47 -30.64 -28.42 -25.42
C GLU A 47 -32.04 -29.04 -25.25
N THR A 48 -32.80 -28.44 -24.31
CA THR A 48 -34.28 -28.44 -24.16
C THR A 48 -34.96 -29.72 -23.64
N THR A 49 -35.95 -29.69 -22.74
CA THR A 49 -37.12 -28.79 -22.67
C THR A 49 -37.98 -29.03 -21.41
N LYS A 50 -38.64 -27.94 -20.93
CA LYS A 50 -40.04 -27.83 -20.44
C LYS A 50 -40.44 -28.11 -18.96
N THR A 51 -40.61 -26.98 -18.23
CA THR A 51 -41.73 -26.52 -17.34
C THR A 51 -43.13 -26.74 -17.98
N PRO A 52 -44.33 -26.46 -17.37
CA PRO A 52 -44.73 -25.69 -16.16
C PRO A 52 -45.89 -26.32 -15.31
N GLU A 53 -46.29 -25.81 -14.13
CA GLU A 53 -47.43 -24.89 -13.81
C GLU A 53 -47.71 -24.99 -12.28
N ASP A 54 -48.29 -24.06 -11.49
CA ASP A 54 -48.76 -22.67 -11.61
C ASP A 54 -49.08 -22.12 -10.17
N LYS A 55 -48.94 -20.79 -10.01
CA LYS A 55 -49.54 -19.78 -9.09
C LYS A 55 -49.84 -19.98 -7.58
N SER A 56 -49.34 -19.03 -6.78
CA SER A 56 -50.12 -17.93 -6.14
C SER A 56 -49.17 -17.16 -5.19
N GLU A 57 -48.76 -15.93 -5.52
CA GLU A 57 -49.38 -14.64 -5.13
C GLU A 57 -49.06 -14.21 -3.69
N GLY A 58 -48.36 -13.08 -3.56
CA GLY A 58 -47.93 -12.53 -2.28
C GLY A 58 -46.89 -11.42 -2.46
N GLU A 59 -47.26 -10.35 -3.17
CA GLU A 59 -46.62 -9.04 -3.04
C GLU A 59 -46.48 -8.70 -1.56
N THR A 60 -45.24 -8.70 -1.05
CA THR A 60 -44.94 -7.98 0.18
C THR A 60 -44.17 -6.75 -0.23
N THR A 61 -44.91 -5.66 -0.25
CA THR A 61 -44.47 -4.28 -0.37
C THR A 61 -43.29 -4.07 0.57
N GLU A 62 -42.08 -3.97 0.01
CA GLU A 62 -40.98 -3.33 0.74
C GLU A 62 -41.42 -1.88 0.94
N LYS A 63 -41.83 -1.57 2.16
CA LYS A 63 -41.96 -0.19 2.60
C LYS A 63 -40.60 0.46 2.39
N GLN A 64 -40.47 1.21 1.28
CA GLN A 64 -39.61 2.36 1.16
C GLN A 64 -39.88 3.24 2.37
N ASN A 65 -39.04 3.07 3.39
CA ASN A 65 -39.01 3.97 4.51
C ASN A 65 -38.19 5.16 4.01
N ASP A 66 -38.89 6.15 3.46
CA ASP A 66 -38.40 7.51 3.27
C ASP A 66 -38.04 8.12 4.64
N LYS A 67 -36.97 7.63 5.26
CA LYS A 67 -36.19 8.46 6.17
C LYS A 67 -35.27 9.26 5.29
N ALA A 68 -35.69 10.49 4.99
CA ALA A 68 -34.81 11.54 4.53
C ALA A 68 -33.49 11.45 5.31
N ASP A 69 -32.38 11.31 4.57
CA ASP A 69 -31.03 11.18 5.12
C ASP A 69 -30.83 12.24 6.22
N GLU A 70 -30.77 11.78 7.46
CA GLU A 70 -30.30 12.62 8.55
C GLU A 70 -28.82 12.86 8.27
N VAL A 71 -28.52 14.00 7.65
CA VAL A 71 -27.16 14.41 7.30
C VAL A 71 -26.31 14.30 8.57
N ASP A 72 -25.32 13.40 8.58
CA ASP A 72 -24.36 13.30 9.68
C ASP A 72 -23.72 14.70 9.85
N LYS A 73 -23.93 15.31 11.01
CA LYS A 73 -23.37 16.63 11.37
C LYS A 73 -22.27 16.50 12.42
N THR A 74 -21.79 15.29 12.67
CA THR A 74 -20.75 15.05 13.67
C THR A 74 -19.45 15.70 13.22
N GLU A 75 -18.98 16.66 14.01
CA GLU A 75 -17.66 17.24 13.85
C GLU A 75 -16.60 16.25 14.37
N ARG A 76 -15.55 16.04 13.59
CA ARG A 76 -14.40 15.20 13.95
C ARG A 76 -13.13 16.00 13.74
N VAL A 77 -12.20 15.88 14.69
CA VAL A 77 -10.89 16.53 14.69
C VAL A 77 -9.81 15.47 14.69
N PHE A 78 -8.94 15.51 13.70
CA PHE A 78 -7.83 14.58 13.52
C PHE A 78 -6.52 15.31 13.70
N LYS A 79 -5.63 14.79 14.54
CA LYS A 79 -4.31 15.40 14.75
C LYS A 79 -3.40 15.01 13.59
N ILE A 80 -2.59 15.96 13.15
CA ILE A 80 -1.51 15.70 12.21
C ILE A 80 -0.21 15.64 13.00
N VAL A 81 0.60 14.59 12.83
CA VAL A 81 1.83 14.38 13.60
C VAL A 81 3.00 14.00 12.71
N THR A 82 4.22 14.33 13.15
CA THR A 82 5.47 13.88 12.53
C THR A 82 6.56 13.78 13.60
N LYS A 83 7.78 13.40 13.22
CA LYS A 83 8.97 13.43 14.08
C LYS A 83 9.94 14.52 13.58
N ASN A 84 10.58 15.22 14.52
CA ASN A 84 11.68 16.13 14.20
C ASN A 84 13.01 15.38 14.07
N ALA A 85 14.11 16.09 13.82
CA ALA A 85 15.46 15.51 13.69
C ALA A 85 15.96 14.80 14.96
N ASP A 86 15.42 15.14 16.15
CA ASP A 86 15.69 14.47 17.43
C ASP A 86 14.74 13.29 17.69
N TYR A 87 13.97 12.87 16.70
CA TYR A 87 12.95 11.82 16.77
C TYR A 87 11.80 12.07 17.75
N LYS A 88 11.63 13.31 18.21
CA LYS A 88 10.51 13.70 19.06
C LYS A 88 9.26 13.92 18.22
N VAL A 89 8.13 13.41 18.69
CA VAL A 89 6.84 13.63 18.06
C VAL A 89 6.48 15.11 18.19
N VAL A 90 6.11 15.73 17.07
CA VAL A 90 5.67 17.11 17.01
C VAL A 90 4.28 17.20 16.37
N ASN A 91 3.49 18.16 16.87
CA ASN A 91 2.16 18.44 16.34
C ASN A 91 2.28 19.25 15.04
N GLY A 92 1.75 18.69 13.96
CA GLY A 92 1.65 19.26 12.62
C GLY A 92 0.37 20.06 12.37
N GLY A 93 -0.52 20.19 13.35
CA GLY A 93 -1.82 20.83 13.24
C GLY A 93 -2.97 19.83 13.26
N GLU A 94 -4.14 20.25 12.77
CA GLU A 94 -5.35 19.44 12.83
C GLU A 94 -6.13 19.50 11.51
N VAL A 95 -6.88 18.44 11.24
CA VAL A 95 -7.87 18.37 10.16
C VAL A 95 -9.25 18.25 10.79
N LYS A 96 -10.13 19.20 10.47
CA LYS A 96 -11.52 19.22 10.93
C LYS A 96 -12.46 18.82 9.81
N THR A 97 -13.44 17.99 10.15
CA THR A 97 -14.40 17.44 9.18
C THR A 97 -15.79 17.37 9.82
N ILE A 98 -16.83 17.44 9.01
CA ILE A 98 -18.22 17.35 9.45
C ILE A 98 -18.92 16.36 8.53
N GLY A 99 -19.57 15.35 9.09
CA GLY A 99 -20.44 14.45 8.34
C GLY A 99 -19.77 13.50 7.36
N LEU A 100 -18.45 13.35 7.44
CA LEU A 100 -17.70 12.52 6.51
C LEU A 100 -17.49 11.11 7.07
N GLY A 101 -17.56 10.13 6.16
CA GLY A 101 -17.16 8.75 6.41
C GLY A 101 -15.65 8.60 6.63
N VAL A 102 -15.24 7.42 7.10
CA VAL A 102 -13.83 7.12 7.39
C VAL A 102 -12.93 7.32 6.17
N ALA A 103 -13.35 6.86 4.99
CA ALA A 103 -12.55 6.97 3.77
C ALA A 103 -12.30 8.43 3.36
N GLU A 104 -13.33 9.27 3.42
CA GLU A 104 -13.29 10.69 3.09
C GLU A 104 -12.44 11.46 4.11
N ASN A 105 -12.53 11.10 5.38
CA ASN A 105 -11.66 11.65 6.42
C ASN A 105 -10.20 11.29 6.19
N ILE A 106 -9.90 10.02 5.89
CA ILE A 106 -8.54 9.58 5.54
C ILE A 106 -8.03 10.38 4.33
N LYS A 107 -8.82 10.52 3.25
CA LYS A 107 -8.41 11.31 2.07
C LYS A 107 -8.05 12.77 2.43
N LYS A 108 -8.83 13.42 3.32
CA LYS A 108 -8.51 14.78 3.79
C LYS A 108 -7.23 14.83 4.62
N ILE A 109 -7.01 13.82 5.48
CA ILE A 109 -5.77 13.69 6.24
C ILE A 109 -4.57 13.52 5.30
N LEU A 110 -4.66 12.61 4.33
CA LEU A 110 -3.60 12.35 3.35
C LEU A 110 -3.25 13.58 2.53
N SER A 111 -4.26 14.34 2.06
CA SER A 111 -4.03 15.61 1.37
C SER A 111 -3.30 16.65 2.25
N THR A 112 -3.64 16.71 3.54
CA THR A 112 -2.96 17.60 4.48
C THR A 112 -1.53 17.14 4.76
N VAL A 113 -1.31 15.83 4.92
CA VAL A 113 0.02 15.24 5.12
C VAL A 113 0.92 15.46 3.90
N SER A 114 0.38 15.22 2.70
CA SER A 114 1.05 15.43 1.42
C SER A 114 1.55 16.87 1.27
N SER A 115 0.66 17.84 1.47
CA SER A 115 0.99 19.26 1.33
C SER A 115 2.02 19.74 2.36
N LYS A 116 1.99 19.23 3.59
CA LYS A 116 2.88 19.67 4.66
C LYS A 116 4.26 19.02 4.65
N TYR A 117 4.34 17.74 4.33
CA TYR A 117 5.56 16.94 4.55
C TYR A 117 6.16 16.34 3.28
N PHE A 118 5.38 16.29 2.21
CA PHE A 118 5.76 15.58 1.00
C PHE A 118 5.63 16.42 -0.27
N ASP A 119 5.80 17.74 -0.17
CA ASP A 119 5.88 18.64 -1.34
C ASP A 119 4.73 18.44 -2.34
N ASN A 120 3.51 18.24 -1.81
CA ASN A 120 2.29 17.92 -2.56
C ASN A 120 2.39 16.67 -3.46
N LYS A 121 3.23 15.69 -3.11
CA LYS A 121 3.25 14.39 -3.79
C LYS A 121 2.02 13.59 -3.43
N ASP A 122 1.47 12.91 -4.42
CA ASP A 122 0.19 12.22 -4.29
C ASP A 122 0.31 11.03 -3.31
N ILE A 123 -0.61 11.01 -2.35
CA ILE A 123 -0.78 9.94 -1.36
C ILE A 123 -2.25 9.56 -1.37
N GLU A 124 -2.56 8.41 -1.95
CA GLU A 124 -3.92 8.03 -2.30
C GLU A 124 -4.44 6.89 -1.45
N LEU A 125 -5.63 7.04 -0.87
CA LEU A 125 -6.39 5.89 -0.37
C LEU A 125 -6.94 5.12 -1.57
N LYS A 126 -6.43 3.91 -1.81
CA LYS A 126 -6.92 3.02 -2.89
C LYS A 126 -8.18 2.27 -2.48
N THR A 127 -8.13 1.61 -1.33
CA THR A 127 -9.24 0.78 -0.80
C THR A 127 -9.15 0.69 0.72
N ILE A 128 -10.25 0.25 1.34
CA ILE A 128 -10.28 -0.22 2.73
C ILE A 128 -10.71 -1.68 2.67
N ASP A 129 -9.75 -2.58 2.78
CA ASP A 129 -9.99 -4.02 2.68
C ASP A 129 -10.43 -4.59 4.02
N THR A 130 -11.06 -5.76 4.00
CA THR A 130 -11.38 -6.52 5.22
C THR A 130 -10.57 -7.81 5.23
N VAL A 131 -9.66 -7.96 6.18
CA VAL A 131 -8.80 -9.14 6.37
C VAL A 131 -8.96 -9.59 7.81
N ASP A 132 -9.38 -10.84 8.03
CA ASP A 132 -9.62 -11.40 9.37
C ASP A 132 -10.48 -10.49 10.26
N ASN A 133 -11.60 -10.01 9.68
CA ASN A 133 -12.55 -9.07 10.30
C ASN A 133 -11.96 -7.69 10.69
N LYS A 134 -10.74 -7.36 10.24
CA LYS A 134 -10.11 -6.05 10.45
C LYS A 134 -10.16 -5.21 9.18
N LYS A 135 -10.45 -3.92 9.31
CA LYS A 135 -10.47 -2.93 8.23
C LYS A 135 -9.07 -2.36 8.01
N ILE A 136 -8.48 -2.60 6.83
CA ILE A 136 -7.11 -2.19 6.49
C ILE A 136 -7.14 -1.16 5.37
N ALA A 137 -6.68 0.06 5.66
CA ALA A 137 -6.49 1.08 4.64
C ALA A 137 -5.29 0.74 3.75
N VAL A 138 -5.48 0.76 2.44
CA VAL A 138 -4.42 0.55 1.45
C VAL A 138 -4.06 1.88 0.83
N ILE A 139 -2.88 2.38 1.16
CA ILE A 139 -2.40 3.70 0.74
C ILE A 139 -1.35 3.54 -0.34
N ASN A 140 -1.52 4.22 -1.47
CA ASN A 140 -0.56 4.21 -2.55
C ASN A 140 0.18 5.55 -2.60
N LEU A 141 1.50 5.48 -2.51
CA LEU A 141 2.41 6.56 -2.82
C LEU A 141 2.60 6.56 -4.34
N THR A 142 2.22 7.63 -5.02
CA THR A 142 2.30 7.71 -6.49
C THR A 142 3.36 8.71 -6.93
N GLY A 143 3.83 8.54 -8.16
CA GLY A 143 4.72 9.48 -8.84
C GLY A 143 6.19 9.06 -8.79
N ASP A 144 7.06 10.03 -8.51
CA ASP A 144 8.51 9.89 -8.64
C ASP A 144 9.10 8.95 -7.58
N GLU A 145 9.50 7.75 -7.99
CA GLU A 145 10.16 6.77 -7.12
C GLU A 145 11.44 7.31 -6.51
N LYS A 146 12.20 8.14 -7.24
CA LYS A 146 13.44 8.72 -6.72
C LYS A 146 13.14 9.64 -5.54
N TYR A 147 12.07 10.42 -5.60
CA TYR A 147 11.65 11.27 -4.50
C TYR A 147 11.31 10.44 -3.26
N TRP A 148 10.47 9.41 -3.42
CA TRP A 148 10.05 8.56 -2.31
C TRP A 148 11.23 7.80 -1.71
N ASN A 149 12.11 7.24 -2.55
CA ASN A 149 13.33 6.58 -2.13
C ASN A 149 14.24 7.54 -1.35
N GLN A 150 14.39 8.79 -1.79
CA GLN A 150 15.16 9.80 -1.04
C GLN A 150 14.55 10.13 0.32
N LYS A 151 13.22 10.22 0.44
CA LYS A 151 12.55 10.45 1.73
C LYS A 151 12.70 9.28 2.68
N MET A 152 12.70 8.05 2.16
CA MET A 152 12.79 6.81 2.93
C MET A 152 14.23 6.35 3.20
N GLN A 153 15.23 7.04 2.63
CA GLN A 153 16.64 6.67 2.78
C GLN A 153 17.22 7.10 4.13
N GLY A 154 18.06 6.23 4.69
CA GLY A 154 18.80 6.47 5.93
C GLY A 154 17.91 6.42 7.17
N SER A 155 18.52 6.20 8.33
CA SER A 155 17.79 5.98 9.59
C SER A 155 16.85 7.13 9.95
N ALA A 156 17.30 8.38 9.78
CA ALA A 156 16.49 9.55 10.10
C ALA A 156 15.33 9.74 9.11
N GLY A 157 15.63 9.70 7.81
CA GLY A 157 14.64 9.90 6.75
C GLY A 157 13.56 8.82 6.78
N GLY A 158 13.98 7.55 6.82
CA GLY A 158 13.09 6.40 6.89
C GLY A 158 12.15 6.46 8.11
N GLN A 159 12.70 6.62 9.32
CA GLN A 159 11.90 6.65 10.54
C GLN A 159 10.92 7.83 10.61
N ILE A 160 11.32 9.02 10.14
CA ILE A 160 10.43 10.19 10.11
C ILE A 160 9.33 9.99 9.07
N THR A 161 9.68 9.54 7.87
CA THR A 161 8.73 9.30 6.77
C THR A 161 7.70 8.25 7.14
N GLU A 162 8.15 7.10 7.65
CA GLU A 162 7.32 6.00 8.09
C GLU A 162 6.33 6.44 9.18
N TYR A 163 6.84 7.07 10.24
CA TYR A 163 5.99 7.56 11.33
C TYR A 163 4.93 8.56 10.83
N THR A 164 5.34 9.48 9.95
CA THR A 164 4.43 10.49 9.40
C THR A 164 3.33 9.86 8.54
N LEU A 165 3.66 8.86 7.71
CA LEU A 165 2.66 8.20 6.88
C LEU A 165 1.70 7.35 7.73
N ILE A 166 2.24 6.53 8.63
CA ILE A 166 1.45 5.55 9.41
C ILE A 166 0.56 6.23 10.43
N GLU A 167 1.11 7.07 11.31
CA GLU A 167 0.38 7.58 12.48
C GLU A 167 -0.75 8.53 12.07
N ASN A 168 -0.57 9.26 10.97
CA ASN A 168 -1.63 10.11 10.44
C ASN A 168 -2.79 9.31 9.85
N VAL A 169 -2.55 8.13 9.26
CA VAL A 169 -3.66 7.28 8.79
C VAL A 169 -4.32 6.55 9.96
N LEU A 170 -3.54 6.01 10.89
CA LEU A 170 -4.06 5.20 11.99
C LEU A 170 -4.80 6.02 13.04
N GLN A 171 -4.47 7.31 13.21
CA GLN A 171 -5.11 8.20 14.19
C GLN A 171 -5.30 7.50 15.55
N ARG A 172 -4.23 6.94 16.13
CA ARG A 172 -4.31 6.02 17.29
C ARG A 172 -5.08 6.60 18.48
N ASP A 173 -5.03 7.91 18.67
CA ASP A 173 -5.74 8.62 19.74
C ASP A 173 -7.26 8.77 19.49
N TYR A 174 -7.74 8.66 18.24
CA TYR A 174 -9.13 8.95 17.86
C TYR A 174 -10.11 7.87 18.31
N LYS A 175 -10.89 8.08 19.37
CA LYS A 175 -11.71 7.02 20.00
C LYS A 175 -12.95 6.58 19.22
N GLY A 176 -13.26 7.22 18.08
CA GLY A 176 -14.38 6.81 17.22
C GLY A 176 -14.07 5.60 16.34
N TYR A 177 -15.09 5.13 15.62
CA TYR A 177 -14.94 4.09 14.60
C TYR A 177 -13.92 4.51 13.54
N TRP A 178 -12.97 3.62 13.24
CA TRP A 178 -11.84 3.89 12.36
C TRP A 178 -11.32 2.60 11.73
N VAL A 179 -10.28 2.70 10.90
CA VAL A 179 -9.55 1.52 10.39
C VAL A 179 -8.70 0.89 11.49
N ASP A 180 -8.53 -0.43 11.40
CA ASP A 180 -7.73 -1.24 12.32
C ASP A 180 -6.26 -1.30 11.91
N GLY A 181 -5.95 -1.00 10.65
CA GLY A 181 -4.59 -1.03 10.15
C GLY A 181 -4.40 -0.28 8.85
N VAL A 182 -3.14 -0.17 8.43
CA VAL A 182 -2.72 0.46 7.19
C VAL A 182 -1.61 -0.35 6.53
N ARG A 183 -1.61 -0.39 5.21
CA ARG A 183 -0.50 -0.89 4.39
C ARG A 183 -0.19 0.09 3.26
N PHE A 184 1.07 0.12 2.83
CA PHE A 184 1.54 1.06 1.82
C PHE A 184 2.04 0.35 0.57
N THR A 185 1.80 0.98 -0.58
CA THR A 185 2.37 0.60 -1.88
C THR A 185 3.06 1.80 -2.51
N LEU A 186 4.05 1.56 -3.37
CA LEU A 186 4.67 2.58 -4.21
C LEU A 186 4.36 2.26 -5.67
N ASN A 187 3.67 3.18 -6.35
CA ASN A 187 3.21 3.00 -7.73
C ASN A 187 2.46 1.67 -7.96
N GLY A 188 1.66 1.27 -6.98
CA GLY A 188 0.87 0.03 -7.00
C GLY A 188 1.66 -1.25 -6.68
N LYS A 189 2.95 -1.15 -6.40
CA LYS A 189 3.81 -2.27 -6.00
C LYS A 189 4.01 -2.28 -4.49
N GLU A 190 4.20 -3.46 -3.90
CA GLU A 190 4.60 -3.57 -2.50
C GLU A 190 5.93 -2.85 -2.27
N ILE A 191 6.06 -2.20 -1.12
CA ILE A 191 7.30 -1.56 -0.69
C ILE A 191 8.15 -2.64 -0.02
N GLU A 192 9.36 -2.86 -0.52
CA GLU A 192 10.30 -3.80 0.10
C GLU A 192 10.99 -3.16 1.31
N ASP A 193 11.24 -3.97 2.34
CA ASP A 193 12.07 -3.52 3.47
C ASP A 193 13.52 -3.36 3.02
N ASN A 194 14.05 -2.15 3.17
CA ASN A 194 15.44 -1.80 2.87
C ASN A 194 16.27 -1.56 4.15
N GLY A 195 15.75 -1.91 5.33
CA GLY A 195 16.38 -1.72 6.63
C GLY A 195 16.15 -0.34 7.26
N HIS A 196 15.45 0.57 6.58
CA HIS A 196 15.16 1.92 7.08
C HIS A 196 13.66 2.20 7.26
N ILE A 197 12.81 1.40 6.63
CA ILE A 197 11.34 1.56 6.63
C ILE A 197 10.61 0.21 6.84
N PRO A 198 10.96 -0.55 7.89
CA PRO A 198 10.43 -1.90 8.08
C PRO A 198 8.90 -1.94 8.24
N GLU A 199 8.26 -0.88 8.74
CA GLU A 199 6.81 -0.83 8.90
C GLU A 199 6.08 -0.49 7.60
N LEU A 200 6.70 0.23 6.66
CA LEU A 200 6.09 0.47 5.34
C LEU A 200 6.01 -0.78 4.47
N SER A 201 6.84 -1.80 4.76
CA SER A 201 6.87 -3.07 4.02
C SER A 201 5.78 -4.08 4.42
N LYS A 202 5.00 -3.77 5.46
CA LYS A 202 4.00 -4.68 6.03
C LYS A 202 2.72 -3.94 6.40
N THR A 203 1.74 -4.68 6.92
CA THR A 203 0.55 -4.06 7.52
C THR A 203 0.85 -3.65 8.96
N THR A 204 0.66 -2.38 9.28
CA THR A 204 0.77 -1.86 10.64
C THR A 204 -0.62 -1.66 11.22
N TYR A 205 -0.86 -2.21 12.41
CA TYR A 205 -2.15 -2.14 13.08
C TYR A 205 -2.19 -0.99 14.09
N ARG A 206 -3.41 -0.48 14.30
CA ARG A 206 -3.78 0.53 15.27
C ARG A 206 -3.69 0.05 16.71
#